data_AF-A0A2E7DI35-F1
#
_entry.id   AF-A0A2E7DI35-F1
#
_cell.length_a   1.000
_cell.length_b   1.000
_cell.length_c   1.000
_cell.angle_alpha   90.00
_cell.angle_beta   90.00
_cell.angle_gamma   90.00
#
_symmetry.space_group_name_H-M   'P 1'
#
loop_
_entity.id
_entity.type
_entity.pdbx_description
1 polymer ?
#
loop_
_entity_poly.entity_id
_entity_poly.type
_entity_poly.pdbx_seq_one_letter_code
_entity_poly.pdbx_strand_id
1 'polypeptide(L)'
;MWPDVKAEFRKIPGYEVRWSLVYAKDYGVPQNRPRVLLVGIRKDILDACPSIDPKADAEDAVKCGFLPAGQPGAFPHLSDLLGDLVDPAVADKLRSARFSSGTFETTSYPRPARTAIQKHLRTPPPWDPNGRVRLTEQEYSKHKWAVVDKFDHMLANNGEIPEHYKTRKFSQRVLPAHWGNKEPHMTATSLPDDYVHYCQPRILTVREWARLQLFPDWYHFAGKRTTGGIRRAGNPLEGNFDREVPKYTQIGNAVPVGLAEKVGKHFRGILDQALGER
;
A
#
# COMPACT_ATOMS: atom_id res chain seq x y z
N MET A 1 16.75 21.91 6.59
CA MET A 1 15.46 21.24 6.86
C MET A 1 15.62 19.94 7.64
N TRP A 2 16.22 18.86 7.10
CA TRP A 2 16.35 17.59 7.85
C TRP A 2 17.22 17.68 9.13
N PRO A 3 18.39 18.37 9.13
CA PRO A 3 19.16 18.58 10.36
C PRO A 3 18.37 19.33 11.43
N ASP A 4 17.59 20.33 11.03
CA ASP A 4 16.78 21.16 11.94
C ASP A 4 15.67 20.33 12.59
N VAL A 5 14.96 19.52 11.80
CA VAL A 5 13.94 18.59 12.32
C VAL A 5 14.56 17.64 13.36
N LYS A 6 15.70 17.02 13.04
CA LYS A 6 16.39 16.13 13.99
C LYS A 6 16.82 16.87 15.26
N ALA A 7 17.35 18.09 15.11
CA ALA A 7 17.78 18.91 16.24
C ALA A 7 16.60 19.23 17.17
N GLU A 8 15.42 19.57 16.65
CA GLU A 8 14.23 19.81 17.48
C GLU A 8 13.78 18.55 18.23
N PHE A 9 13.68 17.40 17.57
CA PHE A 9 13.28 16.16 18.26
C PHE A 9 14.31 15.71 19.30
N ARG A 10 15.60 15.99 19.11
CA ARG A 10 16.66 15.69 20.09
C ARG A 10 16.58 16.57 21.35
N LYS A 11 15.89 17.70 21.31
CA LYS A 11 15.68 18.54 22.50
C LYS A 11 14.66 17.96 23.47
N ILE A 12 13.89 16.93 23.07
CA ILE A 12 12.89 16.30 23.92
C ILE A 12 13.59 15.65 25.14
N PRO A 13 13.39 16.15 26.37
CA PRO A 13 14.12 15.66 27.53
C PRO A 13 13.77 14.21 27.85
N GLY A 14 14.78 13.41 28.21
CA GLY A 14 14.60 12.02 28.63
C GLY A 14 14.38 11.02 27.49
N TYR A 15 14.53 11.43 26.23
CA TYR A 15 14.47 10.54 25.06
C TYR A 15 15.82 10.51 24.33
N GLU A 16 16.20 9.33 23.85
CA GLU A 16 17.23 9.17 22.83
C GLU A 16 16.57 9.05 21.47
N VAL A 17 17.06 9.77 20.47
CA VAL A 17 16.44 9.83 19.14
C VAL A 17 17.38 9.30 18.07
N ARG A 18 16.87 8.40 17.24
CA ARG A 18 17.54 7.79 16.07
C ARG A 18 16.62 7.82 14.85
N TRP A 19 17.19 7.67 13.66
CA TRP A 19 16.39 7.61 12.42
C TRP A 19 16.98 6.64 11.42
N SER A 20 16.15 6.14 10.50
CA SER A 20 16.63 5.39 9.33
C SER A 20 15.71 5.63 8.13
N LEU A 21 16.28 5.52 6.93
CA LEU A 21 15.52 5.34 5.70
C LEU A 21 15.21 3.85 5.53
N VAL A 22 13.93 3.49 5.53
CA VAL A 22 13.48 2.10 5.38
C VAL A 22 12.65 1.94 4.11
N TYR A 23 12.73 0.79 3.45
CA TYR A 23 11.93 0.49 2.26
C TYR A 23 10.84 -0.53 2.62
N ALA A 24 9.58 -0.21 2.30
CA ALA A 24 8.46 -1.08 2.64
C ALA A 24 8.57 -2.51 2.08
N LYS A 25 9.26 -2.70 0.94
CA LYS A 25 9.57 -4.02 0.36
C LYS A 25 10.35 -4.93 1.29
N ASP A 26 11.23 -4.37 2.11
CA ASP A 26 12.00 -5.14 3.09
C ASP A 26 11.13 -5.54 4.29
N TYR A 27 9.87 -5.10 4.36
CA TYR A 27 8.92 -5.46 5.42
C TYR A 27 7.70 -6.20 4.85
N GLY A 28 7.88 -6.86 3.71
CA GLY A 28 6.88 -7.75 3.09
C GLY A 28 5.83 -7.05 2.23
N VAL A 29 5.95 -5.74 2.00
CA VAL A 29 5.00 -4.97 1.17
C VAL A 29 5.45 -5.00 -0.29
N PRO A 30 4.61 -5.34 -1.28
CA PRO A 30 5.02 -5.41 -2.69
C PRO A 30 5.12 -4.02 -3.36
N GLN A 31 5.85 -3.08 -2.76
CA GLN A 31 6.03 -1.71 -3.24
C GLN A 31 7.41 -1.14 -2.91
N ASN A 32 7.98 -0.34 -3.83
CA ASN A 32 9.20 0.42 -3.58
C ASN A 32 8.90 1.75 -2.91
N ARG A 33 8.46 1.70 -1.65
CA ARG A 33 8.05 2.88 -0.90
C ARG A 33 9.02 3.19 0.23
N PRO A 34 10.01 4.08 0.00
CA PRO A 34 10.92 4.53 1.05
C PRO A 34 10.20 5.41 2.07
N ARG A 35 10.55 5.26 3.35
CA ARG A 35 10.08 6.09 4.46
C ARG A 35 11.27 6.46 5.35
N VAL A 36 11.37 7.75 5.67
CA VAL A 36 12.25 8.20 6.75
C VAL A 36 11.46 8.05 8.04
N LEU A 37 11.93 7.18 8.93
CA LEU A 37 11.36 6.98 10.26
C LEU A 37 12.30 7.56 11.30
N LEU A 38 11.77 8.42 12.16
CA LEU A 38 12.45 9.00 13.31
C LEU A 38 11.80 8.41 14.56
N VAL A 39 12.61 7.84 15.45
CA VAL A 39 12.13 7.15 16.66
C VAL A 39 12.84 7.73 17.87
N GLY A 40 12.05 8.12 18.86
CA GLY A 40 12.54 8.47 20.19
C GLY A 40 12.15 7.38 21.19
N ILE A 41 13.11 6.85 21.94
CA ILE A 41 12.86 5.92 23.04
C ILE A 41 13.27 6.59 24.35
N ARG A 42 12.44 6.46 25.39
CA ARG A 42 12.69 7.03 26.72
C ARG A 42 13.91 6.33 27.35
N LYS A 43 14.79 7.10 28.02
CA LYS A 43 16.09 6.60 28.50
C LYS A 43 15.99 5.45 29.50
N ASP A 44 15.03 5.49 30.41
CA ASP A 44 14.77 4.38 31.35
C ASP A 44 14.33 3.09 30.64
N ILE A 45 13.57 3.19 29.54
CA ILE A 45 13.21 2.03 28.71
C ILE A 45 14.45 1.49 27.98
N LEU A 46 15.32 2.38 27.49
CA LEU A 46 16.59 1.99 26.85
C LEU A 46 17.51 1.27 27.84
N ASP A 47 17.69 1.84 29.03
CA ASP A 47 18.55 1.28 30.08
C ASP A 47 18.05 -0.10 30.54
N ALA A 48 16.75 -0.36 30.45
CA ALA A 48 16.12 -1.63 30.78
C ALA A 48 16.06 -2.64 29.61
N CYS A 49 16.46 -2.26 28.39
CA CYS A 49 16.37 -3.11 27.19
C CYS A 49 17.74 -3.57 26.69
N PRO A 50 18.20 -4.79 27.03
CA PRO A 50 19.50 -5.28 26.56
C PRO A 50 19.57 -5.56 25.05
N SER A 51 18.42 -5.63 24.37
CA SER A 51 18.35 -5.85 22.92
C SER A 51 18.62 -4.60 22.07
N ILE A 52 18.77 -3.43 22.70
CA ILE A 52 19.06 -2.16 22.03
C ILE A 52 20.49 -1.75 22.39
N ASP A 53 21.29 -1.39 21.37
CA ASP A 53 22.63 -0.84 21.57
C ASP A 53 22.74 0.55 20.92
N PRO A 54 22.55 1.63 21.69
CA PRO A 54 22.69 3.00 21.19
C PRO A 54 24.11 3.37 20.74
N LYS A 55 25.13 2.55 21.05
CA LYS A 55 26.53 2.76 20.66
C LYS A 55 26.88 2.08 19.33
N ALA A 56 26.04 1.17 18.83
CA ALA A 56 26.27 0.46 17.58
C ALA A 56 26.34 1.40 16.37
N ASP A 57 25.60 2.51 16.39
CA ASP A 57 25.67 3.59 15.39
C ASP A 57 25.26 4.93 16.02
N ALA A 58 25.83 6.04 15.53
CA ALA A 58 25.52 7.36 16.06
C ALA A 58 24.11 7.86 15.69
N GLU A 59 23.54 7.37 14.58
CA GLU A 59 22.32 7.92 13.99
C GLU A 59 21.31 6.84 13.59
N ASP A 60 21.77 5.70 13.07
CA ASP A 60 20.92 4.72 12.41
C ASP A 60 20.05 3.92 13.40
N ALA A 61 18.73 4.10 13.30
CA ALA A 61 17.76 3.46 14.17
C ALA A 61 17.70 1.94 14.00
N VAL A 62 17.94 1.40 12.80
CA VAL A 62 17.93 -0.05 12.58
C VAL A 62 19.15 -0.70 13.21
N LYS A 63 20.35 -0.15 13.00
CA LYS A 63 21.60 -0.67 13.58
C LYS A 63 21.62 -0.60 15.10
N CYS A 64 21.03 0.45 15.69
CA CYS A 64 20.92 0.56 17.14
C CYS A 64 19.85 -0.35 17.76
N GLY A 65 19.01 -1.02 16.94
CA GLY A 65 17.87 -1.80 17.43
C GLY A 65 16.64 -0.97 17.83
N PHE A 66 16.59 0.32 17.49
CA PHE A 66 15.41 1.17 17.71
C PHE A 66 14.29 0.81 16.73
N LEU A 67 14.65 0.40 15.51
CA LEU A 67 13.74 -0.11 14.49
C LEU A 67 14.10 -1.55 14.13
N PRO A 68 13.11 -2.36 13.71
CA PRO A 68 13.40 -3.71 13.25
C PRO A 68 14.17 -3.69 11.93
N ALA A 69 15.13 -4.60 11.79
CA ALA A 69 15.80 -4.85 10.53
C ALA A 69 14.80 -5.36 9.47
N GLY A 70 14.96 -4.86 8.25
CA GLY A 70 14.22 -5.38 7.10
C GLY A 70 14.68 -6.79 6.72
N GLN A 71 13.81 -7.51 6.03
CA GLN A 71 14.02 -8.81 5.41
C GLN A 71 13.85 -8.68 3.89
N PRO A 72 14.92 -8.35 3.15
CA PRO A 72 14.86 -8.24 1.69
C PRO A 72 14.32 -9.51 1.04
N GLY A 73 13.52 -9.35 -0.01
CA GLY A 73 12.93 -10.47 -0.75
C GLY A 73 11.66 -11.09 -0.14
N ALA A 74 11.21 -10.63 1.03
CA ALA A 74 10.04 -11.18 1.73
C ALA A 74 8.68 -10.66 1.20
N PHE A 75 8.64 -9.98 0.06
CA PHE A 75 7.42 -9.42 -0.53
C PHE A 75 6.69 -10.44 -1.43
N PRO A 76 5.34 -10.40 -1.50
CA PRO A 76 4.59 -11.31 -2.37
C PRO A 76 4.65 -10.88 -3.84
N HIS A 77 4.45 -11.84 -4.75
CA HIS A 77 4.08 -11.51 -6.13
C HIS A 77 2.65 -10.95 -6.20
N LEU A 78 2.35 -10.17 -7.24
CA LEU A 78 1.02 -9.59 -7.38
C LEU A 78 -0.05 -10.65 -7.67
N SER A 79 0.30 -11.74 -8.36
CA SER A 79 -0.56 -12.90 -8.53
C SER A 79 -0.87 -13.60 -7.20
N ASP A 80 0.10 -13.69 -6.29
CA ASP A 80 -0.09 -14.26 -4.94
C ASP A 80 -0.95 -13.37 -4.05
N LEU A 81 -0.90 -12.05 -4.26
CA LEU A 81 -1.64 -11.06 -3.48
C LEU A 81 -3.07 -10.83 -3.97
N LEU A 82 -3.27 -10.79 -5.29
CA LEU A 82 -4.50 -10.33 -5.94
C LEU A 82 -5.20 -11.42 -6.77
N GLY A 83 -4.56 -12.57 -7.01
CA GLY A 83 -5.06 -13.61 -7.91
C GLY A 83 -6.39 -14.24 -7.49
N ASP A 84 -6.77 -14.11 -6.23
CA ASP A 84 -8.05 -14.52 -5.68
C ASP A 84 -9.20 -13.54 -5.95
N LEU A 85 -8.87 -12.30 -6.35
CA LEU A 85 -9.81 -11.23 -6.76
C LEU A 85 -10.03 -11.18 -8.28
N VAL A 86 -9.25 -11.93 -9.06
CA VAL A 86 -9.40 -11.98 -10.52
C VAL A 86 -10.71 -12.66 -10.89
N ASP A 87 -11.59 -11.89 -11.51
CA ASP A 87 -12.92 -12.31 -11.95
C ASP A 87 -12.97 -12.43 -13.49
N PRO A 88 -12.96 -13.63 -14.08
CA PRO A 88 -12.97 -13.80 -15.54
C PRO A 88 -14.15 -13.11 -16.23
N ALA A 89 -15.32 -13.07 -15.60
CA ALA A 89 -16.53 -12.47 -16.19
C ALA A 89 -16.40 -10.94 -16.37
N VAL A 90 -15.51 -10.29 -15.61
CA VAL A 90 -15.26 -8.85 -15.71
C VAL A 90 -14.52 -8.51 -17.00
N ALA A 91 -13.56 -9.33 -17.43
CA ALA A 91 -12.81 -9.09 -18.66
C ALA A 91 -13.73 -9.15 -19.88
N ASP A 92 -14.60 -10.16 -19.94
CA ASP A 92 -15.55 -10.33 -21.05
C ASP A 92 -16.58 -9.19 -21.10
N LYS A 93 -17.09 -8.78 -19.93
CA LYS A 93 -17.98 -7.61 -19.83
C LYS A 93 -17.32 -6.32 -20.31
N LEU A 94 -16.07 -6.06 -19.90
CA LEU A 94 -15.30 -4.89 -20.34
C LEU A 94 -15.16 -4.85 -21.87
N ARG A 95 -14.80 -5.98 -22.49
CA ARG A 95 -14.66 -6.09 -23.95
C ARG A 95 -15.97 -5.90 -24.70
N SER A 96 -17.08 -6.38 -24.14
CA SER A 96 -18.40 -6.18 -24.73
C SER A 96 -18.86 -4.71 -24.72
N ALA A 97 -18.29 -3.89 -23.84
CA ALA A 97 -18.73 -2.52 -23.53
C ALA A 97 -20.22 -2.40 -23.15
N ARG A 98 -20.88 -3.50 -22.79
CA ARG A 98 -22.30 -3.55 -22.39
C ARG A 98 -22.41 -3.66 -20.89
N PHE A 99 -22.73 -2.54 -20.25
CA PHE A 99 -22.92 -2.45 -18.80
C PHE A 99 -24.40 -2.27 -18.46
N SER A 100 -24.88 -3.01 -17.46
CA SER A 100 -26.18 -2.74 -16.84
C SER A 100 -26.18 -1.37 -16.13
N SER A 101 -27.37 -0.85 -15.88
CA SER A 101 -27.55 0.26 -14.94
C SER A 101 -27.04 -0.14 -13.55
N GLY A 102 -26.55 0.84 -12.78
CA GLY A 102 -25.97 0.61 -11.45
C GLY A 102 -24.45 0.44 -11.43
N THR A 103 -23.94 -0.08 -10.30
CA THR A 103 -22.53 -0.32 -10.04
C THR A 103 -22.02 -1.53 -10.84
N PHE A 104 -20.77 -1.44 -11.31
CA PHE A 104 -20.09 -2.59 -11.91
C PHE A 104 -19.07 -3.09 -10.90
N GLU A 105 -19.42 -4.14 -10.16
CA GLU A 105 -18.65 -4.62 -9.01
C GLU A 105 -18.75 -6.13 -8.83
N THR A 106 -17.83 -6.68 -8.04
CA THR A 106 -17.88 -8.06 -7.55
C THR A 106 -18.05 -8.04 -6.03
N THR A 107 -19.11 -8.64 -5.50
CA THR A 107 -19.47 -8.56 -4.07
C THR A 107 -19.06 -9.79 -3.25
N SER A 108 -18.56 -10.84 -3.91
CA SER A 108 -18.05 -12.06 -3.28
C SER A 108 -16.71 -12.44 -3.89
N TYR A 109 -15.84 -13.08 -3.13
CA TYR A 109 -14.53 -13.48 -3.63
C TYR A 109 -14.65 -14.45 -4.82
N PRO A 110 -14.12 -14.11 -6.01
CA PRO A 110 -14.18 -14.99 -7.18
C PRO A 110 -13.52 -16.35 -6.96
N ARG A 111 -12.50 -16.40 -6.11
CA ARG A 111 -11.72 -17.60 -5.80
C ARG A 111 -11.44 -17.70 -4.30
N PRO A 112 -11.24 -18.92 -3.78
CA PRO A 112 -10.79 -19.11 -2.39
C PRO A 112 -9.37 -18.54 -2.20
N ALA A 113 -9.05 -18.14 -0.97
CA ALA A 113 -7.70 -17.73 -0.60
C ALA A 113 -6.75 -18.93 -0.62
N ARG A 114 -5.78 -18.92 -1.53
CA ARG A 114 -4.81 -20.00 -1.74
C ARG A 114 -3.50 -19.73 -1.02
N THR A 115 -3.01 -18.49 -1.08
CA THR A 115 -1.72 -18.10 -0.50
C THR A 115 -1.86 -17.70 0.97
N ALA A 116 -0.74 -17.75 1.71
CA ALA A 116 -0.72 -17.31 3.11
C ALA A 116 -1.14 -15.84 3.25
N ILE A 117 -0.70 -14.97 2.33
CA ILE A 117 -1.05 -13.55 2.37
C ILE A 117 -2.55 -13.32 2.09
N GLN A 118 -3.15 -14.04 1.14
CA GLN A 118 -4.60 -13.95 0.89
C GLN A 118 -5.40 -14.40 2.12
N LYS A 119 -4.99 -15.49 2.76
CA LYS A 119 -5.64 -15.99 3.98
C LYS A 119 -5.53 -14.95 5.09
N HIS A 120 -4.34 -14.38 5.29
CA HIS A 120 -4.09 -13.35 6.29
C HIS A 120 -4.93 -12.09 6.07
N LEU A 121 -4.99 -11.58 4.82
CA LEU A 121 -5.77 -10.38 4.50
C LEU A 121 -7.28 -10.59 4.70
N ARG A 122 -7.77 -11.82 4.55
CA ARG A 122 -9.17 -12.19 4.79
C ARG A 122 -9.47 -12.62 6.23
N THR A 123 -8.49 -12.62 7.12
CA THR A 123 -8.70 -12.95 8.55
C THR A 123 -9.57 -11.87 9.20
N PRO A 124 -10.60 -12.24 9.99
CA PRO A 124 -11.43 -11.28 10.72
C PRO A 124 -10.61 -10.40 11.69
N PRO A 125 -11.11 -9.22 12.07
CA PRO A 125 -10.39 -8.36 12.99
C PRO A 125 -10.30 -9.00 14.38
N PRO A 126 -9.27 -8.66 15.20
CA PRO A 126 -9.06 -9.28 16.52
C PRO A 126 -10.23 -9.14 17.49
N TRP A 127 -11.04 -8.08 17.38
CA TRP A 127 -12.21 -7.86 18.23
C TRP A 127 -13.47 -8.61 17.78
N ASP A 128 -13.46 -9.22 16.60
CA ASP A 128 -14.54 -10.07 16.08
C ASP A 128 -13.95 -11.27 15.30
N PRO A 129 -13.30 -12.22 16.00
CA PRO A 129 -12.57 -13.32 15.36
C PRO A 129 -13.49 -14.31 14.63
N ASN A 130 -14.78 -14.36 15.00
CA ASN A 130 -15.79 -15.20 14.36
C ASN A 130 -16.56 -14.46 13.26
N GLY A 131 -16.25 -13.17 13.04
CA GLY A 131 -16.86 -12.34 12.02
C GLY A 131 -16.61 -12.86 10.62
N ARG A 132 -17.55 -12.61 9.70
CA ARG A 132 -17.36 -12.92 8.28
C ARG A 132 -16.79 -11.70 7.55
N VAL A 133 -15.58 -11.84 6.99
CA VAL A 133 -15.00 -10.80 6.13
C VAL A 133 -15.65 -10.85 4.74
N ARG A 134 -16.40 -9.80 4.40
CA ARG A 134 -17.02 -9.64 3.08
C ARG A 134 -16.08 -8.90 2.13
N LEU A 135 -16.15 -9.25 0.84
CA LEU A 135 -15.45 -8.49 -0.19
C LEU A 135 -16.15 -7.13 -0.36
N THR A 136 -15.41 -6.06 -0.11
CA THR A 136 -15.85 -4.67 -0.31
C THR A 136 -14.86 -3.97 -1.21
N GLU A 137 -15.27 -2.84 -1.80
CA GLU A 137 -14.39 -1.96 -2.60
C GLU A 137 -13.84 -2.60 -3.90
N GLN A 138 -14.43 -3.72 -4.34
CA GLN A 138 -14.14 -4.37 -5.62
C GLN A 138 -15.08 -3.83 -6.71
N GLU A 139 -15.15 -2.51 -6.80
CA GLU A 139 -15.87 -1.78 -7.84
C GLU A 139 -14.92 -1.47 -9.02
N TYR A 140 -15.37 -1.76 -10.23
CA TYR A 140 -14.62 -1.57 -11.46
C TYR A 140 -14.99 -0.27 -12.17
N SER A 141 -14.09 0.24 -13.00
CA SER A 141 -14.40 1.36 -13.89
C SER A 141 -15.08 0.87 -15.16
N LYS A 142 -16.21 1.50 -15.55
CA LYS A 142 -16.87 1.26 -16.83
C LYS A 142 -16.09 1.96 -17.94
N HIS A 143 -15.01 1.33 -18.39
CA HIS A 143 -14.12 1.88 -19.40
C HIS A 143 -14.82 2.00 -20.77
N LYS A 144 -14.47 3.06 -21.52
CA LYS A 144 -14.84 3.17 -22.94
C LYS A 144 -14.13 2.08 -23.73
N TRP A 145 -14.73 1.61 -24.83
CA TRP A 145 -14.15 0.59 -25.69
C TRP A 145 -12.69 0.87 -26.07
N ALA A 146 -12.37 2.10 -26.49
CA ALA A 146 -10.99 2.49 -26.84
C ALA A 146 -9.97 2.33 -25.69
N VAL A 147 -10.41 2.47 -24.43
CA VAL A 147 -9.54 2.25 -23.27
C VAL A 147 -9.32 0.76 -23.03
N VAL A 148 -10.37 -0.06 -23.22
CA VAL A 148 -10.28 -1.53 -23.09
C VAL A 148 -9.39 -2.09 -24.20
N ASP A 149 -9.60 -1.67 -25.44
CA ASP A 149 -8.80 -2.03 -26.62
C ASP A 149 -7.31 -1.71 -26.41
N LYS A 150 -7.01 -0.50 -25.94
CA LYS A 150 -5.64 -0.11 -25.55
C LYS A 150 -5.06 -1.04 -24.48
N PHE A 151 -5.82 -1.32 -23.42
CA PHE A 151 -5.33 -2.17 -22.32
C PHE A 151 -5.16 -3.63 -22.74
N ASP A 152 -6.03 -4.18 -23.57
CA ASP A 152 -5.85 -5.51 -24.16
C ASP A 152 -4.59 -5.56 -25.02
N HIS A 153 -4.31 -4.53 -25.82
CA HIS A 153 -3.06 -4.45 -26.57
C HIS A 153 -1.85 -4.39 -25.64
N MET A 154 -1.88 -3.56 -24.59
CA MET A 154 -0.80 -3.49 -23.60
C MET A 154 -0.57 -4.84 -22.92
N LEU A 155 -1.64 -5.57 -22.58
CA LEU A 155 -1.53 -6.90 -21.98
C LEU A 155 -0.90 -7.93 -22.93
N ALA A 156 -1.24 -7.87 -24.22
CA ALA A 156 -0.70 -8.77 -25.23
C ALA A 156 0.76 -8.44 -25.62
N ASN A 157 1.19 -7.18 -25.45
CA ASN A 157 2.49 -6.68 -25.92
C ASN A 157 3.35 -6.16 -24.75
N ASN A 158 3.36 -6.86 -23.61
CA ASN A 158 4.26 -6.58 -22.47
C ASN A 158 4.26 -5.11 -21.98
N GLY A 159 3.09 -4.45 -22.04
CA GLY A 159 2.88 -3.08 -21.59
C GLY A 159 3.10 -2.01 -22.66
N GLU A 160 3.42 -2.38 -23.90
CA GLU A 160 3.57 -1.43 -25.00
C GLU A 160 2.23 -0.76 -25.34
N ILE A 161 2.24 0.57 -25.48
CA ILE A 161 1.06 1.35 -25.84
C ILE A 161 1.02 1.49 -27.38
N PRO A 162 -0.13 1.20 -28.04
CA PRO A 162 -0.29 1.42 -29.48
C PRO A 162 0.02 2.86 -29.89
N GLU A 163 0.66 3.05 -31.05
CA GLU A 163 1.10 4.37 -31.54
C GLU A 163 -0.03 5.41 -31.54
N HIS A 164 -1.22 5.03 -32.01
CA HIS A 164 -2.38 5.92 -32.10
C HIS A 164 -3.00 6.28 -30.74
N TYR A 165 -2.64 5.56 -29.65
CA TYR A 165 -3.03 5.90 -28.27
C TYR A 165 -1.89 6.53 -27.47
N LYS A 166 -0.68 6.65 -28.03
CA LYS A 166 0.42 7.34 -27.37
C LYS A 166 0.08 8.81 -27.23
N THR A 167 0.15 9.31 -26.00
CA THR A 167 0.05 10.74 -25.72
C THR A 167 1.43 11.25 -25.31
N ARG A 168 1.62 12.58 -25.27
CA ARG A 168 2.85 13.20 -24.74
C ARG A 168 3.15 12.81 -23.28
N LYS A 169 2.16 12.27 -22.54
CA LYS A 169 2.30 11.78 -21.17
C LYS A 169 2.31 10.25 -21.17
N PHE A 170 3.50 9.66 -21.09
CA PHE A 170 3.77 8.22 -21.11
C PHE A 170 3.71 7.59 -19.71
N SER A 171 2.59 7.73 -18.97
CA SER A 171 2.56 7.29 -17.56
C SER A 171 2.00 5.88 -17.33
N GLN A 172 1.23 5.31 -18.26
CA GLN A 172 0.52 4.06 -18.02
C GLN A 172 1.41 2.82 -18.19
N ARG A 173 1.36 1.91 -17.21
CA ARG A 173 2.18 0.69 -17.17
C ARG A 173 1.36 -0.52 -16.78
N VAL A 174 1.57 -1.65 -17.45
CA VAL A 174 1.02 -2.94 -17.01
C VAL A 174 1.81 -3.42 -15.82
N LEU A 175 1.11 -3.80 -14.75
CA LEU A 175 1.75 -4.44 -13.61
C LEU A 175 2.19 -5.86 -13.96
N PRO A 176 3.37 -6.31 -13.55
CA PRO A 176 3.78 -7.70 -13.74
C PRO A 176 3.05 -8.59 -12.74
N ALA A 177 2.58 -9.76 -13.17
CA ALA A 177 2.01 -10.75 -12.25
C ALA A 177 3.06 -11.25 -11.23
N HIS A 178 4.29 -11.45 -11.70
CA HIS A 178 5.45 -11.89 -10.94
C HIS A 178 6.59 -10.89 -11.09
N TRP A 179 7.26 -10.57 -10.00
CA TRP A 179 8.43 -9.69 -10.01
C TRP A 179 9.65 -10.34 -10.68
N GLY A 180 9.69 -11.68 -10.78
CA GLY A 180 10.82 -12.43 -11.32
C GLY A 180 12.09 -12.18 -10.48
N ASN A 181 13.21 -11.95 -11.15
CA ASN A 181 14.48 -11.57 -10.51
C ASN A 181 14.54 -10.07 -10.14
N LYS A 182 13.44 -9.33 -10.29
CA LYS A 182 13.37 -7.90 -9.99
C LYS A 182 12.67 -7.70 -8.65
N GLU A 183 12.91 -6.54 -8.06
CA GLU A 183 12.17 -6.07 -6.90
C GLU A 183 10.89 -5.33 -7.33
N PRO A 184 9.90 -5.20 -6.43
CA PRO A 184 8.78 -4.30 -6.61
C PRO A 184 9.34 -2.91 -6.87
N HIS A 185 8.88 -2.27 -7.95
CA HIS A 185 9.29 -0.92 -8.35
C HIS A 185 8.10 0.06 -8.38
N MET A 186 6.89 -0.43 -8.12
CA MET A 186 5.69 0.38 -8.06
C MET A 186 5.52 1.03 -6.68
N THR A 187 4.80 2.15 -6.67
CA THR A 187 4.31 2.80 -5.45
C THR A 187 2.85 3.17 -5.66
N ALA A 188 1.97 2.68 -4.79
CA ALA A 188 0.56 3.01 -4.78
C ALA A 188 0.38 4.45 -4.27
N THR A 189 0.13 5.38 -5.21
CA THR A 189 -0.16 6.79 -4.94
C THR A 189 -1.66 7.06 -5.05
N SER A 190 -2.07 8.32 -5.09
CA SER A 190 -3.46 8.74 -5.27
C SER A 190 -3.98 8.61 -6.72
N LEU A 191 -3.16 8.15 -7.66
CA LEU A 191 -3.46 8.05 -9.09
C LEU A 191 -3.37 6.57 -9.54
N PRO A 192 -4.44 5.78 -9.39
CA PRO A 192 -4.44 4.38 -9.81
C PRO A 192 -4.44 4.22 -11.34
N ASP A 193 -4.82 5.26 -12.08
CA ASP A 193 -4.95 5.22 -13.55
C ASP A 193 -3.62 5.05 -14.30
N ASP A 194 -2.49 5.26 -13.62
CA ASP A 194 -1.15 5.02 -14.15
C ASP A 194 -0.83 3.52 -14.26
N TYR A 195 -1.66 2.65 -13.69
CA TYR A 195 -1.41 1.21 -13.67
C TYR A 195 -2.56 0.41 -14.26
N VAL A 196 -2.20 -0.56 -15.09
CA VAL A 196 -3.10 -1.55 -15.67
C VAL A 196 -2.92 -2.86 -14.91
N HIS A 197 -4.05 -3.49 -14.56
CA HIS A 197 -4.06 -4.79 -13.89
C HIS A 197 -3.30 -5.84 -14.73
N TYR A 198 -2.56 -6.74 -14.10
CA TYR A 198 -1.60 -7.63 -14.77
C TYR A 198 -2.22 -8.64 -15.76
N CYS A 199 -3.52 -8.91 -15.66
CA CYS A 199 -4.21 -9.86 -16.55
C CYS A 199 -5.64 -9.46 -16.95
N GLN A 200 -6.08 -8.23 -16.64
CA GLN A 200 -7.43 -7.78 -16.98
C GLN A 200 -7.37 -6.37 -17.56
N PRO A 201 -8.09 -6.04 -18.64
CA PRO A 201 -7.96 -4.76 -19.35
C PRO A 201 -8.67 -3.63 -18.60
N ARG A 202 -8.17 -3.30 -17.40
CA ARG A 202 -8.69 -2.30 -16.47
C ARG A 202 -7.62 -1.80 -15.52
N ILE A 203 -7.92 -0.70 -14.84
CA ILE A 203 -7.17 -0.25 -13.66
C ILE A 203 -7.50 -1.12 -12.45
N LEU A 204 -6.72 -0.97 -11.37
CA LEU A 204 -6.97 -1.67 -10.11
C LEU A 204 -8.16 -1.08 -9.35
N THR A 205 -8.94 -1.94 -8.70
CA THR A 205 -10.03 -1.53 -7.79
C THR A 205 -9.48 -0.89 -6.51
N VAL A 206 -10.33 -0.26 -5.71
CA VAL A 206 -9.92 0.29 -4.40
C VAL A 206 -9.44 -0.84 -3.48
N ARG A 207 -10.10 -1.99 -3.50
CA ARG A 207 -9.69 -3.19 -2.74
C ARG A 207 -8.31 -3.69 -3.13
N GLU A 208 -8.04 -3.82 -4.43
CA GLU A 208 -6.72 -4.26 -4.91
C GLU A 208 -5.63 -3.24 -4.55
N TRP A 209 -5.95 -1.95 -4.67
CA TRP A 209 -5.04 -0.87 -4.27
C TRP A 209 -4.73 -0.90 -2.77
N ALA A 210 -5.74 -1.18 -1.94
CA ALA A 210 -5.59 -1.34 -0.50
C ALA A 210 -4.72 -2.55 -0.16
N ARG A 211 -4.89 -3.67 -0.87
CA ARG A 211 -4.04 -4.86 -0.69
C ARG A 211 -2.59 -4.63 -1.09
N LEU A 212 -2.29 -3.76 -2.06
CA LEU A 212 -0.89 -3.39 -2.35
C LEU A 212 -0.20 -2.77 -1.12
N GLN A 213 -0.95 -2.04 -0.29
CA GLN A 213 -0.51 -1.47 1.00
C GLN A 213 -0.68 -2.44 2.18
N LEU A 214 -1.12 -3.68 1.92
CA LEU A 214 -1.45 -4.72 2.88
C LEU A 214 -2.56 -4.35 3.89
N PHE A 215 -3.50 -3.48 3.50
CA PHE A 215 -4.71 -3.30 4.32
C PHE A 215 -5.51 -4.61 4.39
N PRO A 216 -5.97 -5.02 5.58
CA PRO A 216 -6.83 -6.19 5.70
C PRO A 216 -8.19 -5.94 5.03
N ASP A 217 -8.85 -7.02 4.61
CA ASP A 217 -10.06 -6.94 3.81
C ASP A 217 -11.28 -6.43 4.60
N TRP A 218 -11.25 -6.54 5.93
CA TRP A 218 -12.26 -5.95 6.81
C TRP A 218 -12.09 -4.43 7.00
N TYR A 219 -10.99 -3.82 6.56
CA TYR A 219 -10.80 -2.38 6.69
C TYR A 219 -11.74 -1.63 5.73
N HIS A 220 -12.49 -0.68 6.28
CA HIS A 220 -13.47 0.13 5.55
C HIS A 220 -12.93 1.53 5.27
N PHE A 221 -13.07 1.97 4.02
CA PHE A 221 -12.70 3.32 3.60
C PHE A 221 -13.96 4.17 3.43
N ALA A 222 -13.93 5.38 3.99
CA ALA A 222 -15.04 6.33 3.89
C ALA A 222 -14.86 7.29 2.71
N GLY A 223 -15.96 7.89 2.24
CA GLY A 223 -15.93 8.92 1.20
C GLY A 223 -15.97 8.39 -0.24
N LYS A 224 -15.77 9.28 -1.21
CA LYS A 224 -15.89 8.96 -2.64
C LYS A 224 -14.74 8.08 -3.10
N ARG A 225 -15.00 7.19 -4.08
CA ARG A 225 -13.99 6.34 -4.73
C ARG A 225 -12.85 7.17 -5.32
N THR A 226 -13.19 8.16 -6.15
CA THR A 226 -12.25 9.12 -6.76
C THR A 226 -12.84 10.53 -6.74
N THR A 227 -11.99 11.54 -6.63
CA THR A 227 -12.35 12.95 -6.85
C THR A 227 -11.32 13.60 -7.76
N GLY A 228 -11.73 14.35 -8.78
CA GLY A 228 -10.82 14.90 -9.79
C GLY A 228 -10.36 16.33 -9.48
N GLY A 229 -9.21 16.72 -10.04
CA GLY A 229 -8.79 18.11 -10.21
C GLY A 229 -8.66 18.93 -8.92
N ILE A 230 -9.14 20.18 -8.98
CA ILE A 230 -9.02 21.20 -7.92
C ILE A 230 -9.62 20.72 -6.59
N ARG A 231 -10.69 19.91 -6.62
CA ARG A 231 -11.34 19.40 -5.39
C ARG A 231 -10.43 18.50 -4.54
N ARG A 232 -9.42 17.87 -5.15
CA ARG A 232 -8.44 17.03 -4.44
C ARG A 232 -7.26 17.84 -3.91
N ALA A 233 -6.85 18.89 -4.63
CA ALA A 233 -5.66 19.69 -4.30
C ALA A 233 -5.96 20.94 -3.46
N GLY A 234 -7.22 21.39 -3.45
CA GLY A 234 -7.61 22.75 -3.09
C GLY A 234 -7.14 23.75 -4.15
N ASN A 235 -7.48 25.02 -3.96
CA ASN A 235 -6.86 26.14 -4.66
C ASN A 235 -6.41 27.21 -3.64
N PRO A 236 -5.17 27.10 -3.11
CA PRO A 236 -4.65 28.05 -2.13
C PRO A 236 -4.59 29.49 -2.65
N LEU A 237 -4.45 29.69 -3.96
CA LEU A 237 -4.41 31.02 -4.58
C LEU A 237 -5.78 31.72 -4.55
N GLU A 238 -6.86 30.96 -4.46
CA GLU A 238 -8.24 31.47 -4.35
C GLU A 238 -8.80 31.34 -2.92
N GLY A 239 -7.94 31.07 -1.93
CA GLY A 239 -8.36 30.86 -0.54
C GLY A 239 -9.15 29.57 -0.29
N ASN A 240 -9.20 28.67 -1.28
CA ASN A 240 -9.86 27.38 -1.14
C ASN A 240 -8.88 26.33 -0.61
N PHE A 241 -8.95 26.04 0.68
CA PHE A 241 -8.16 25.01 1.34
C PHE A 241 -8.88 23.67 1.47
N ASP A 242 -10.14 23.57 1.01
CA ASP A 242 -10.90 22.34 1.08
C ASP A 242 -10.29 21.28 0.15
N ARG A 243 -9.91 20.15 0.77
CA ARG A 243 -9.31 19.01 0.07
C ARG A 243 -10.15 17.79 0.34
N GLU A 244 -10.80 17.27 -0.71
CA GLU A 244 -11.42 15.96 -0.64
C GLU A 244 -10.32 14.88 -0.61
N VAL A 245 -10.42 13.94 0.33
CA VAL A 245 -9.50 12.82 0.48
C VAL A 245 -10.22 11.52 0.08
N PRO A 246 -10.36 11.23 -1.23
CA PRO A 246 -11.06 10.03 -1.70
C PRO A 246 -10.29 8.75 -1.32
N LYS A 247 -10.94 7.60 -1.46
CA LYS A 247 -10.41 6.30 -1.00
C LYS A 247 -9.01 6.01 -1.55
N TYR A 248 -8.75 6.21 -2.85
CA TYR A 248 -7.40 6.03 -3.41
C TYR A 248 -6.36 7.00 -2.81
N THR A 249 -6.74 8.23 -2.43
CA THR A 249 -5.83 9.18 -1.76
C THR A 249 -5.55 8.75 -0.31
N GLN A 250 -6.56 8.24 0.41
CA GLN A 250 -6.37 7.70 1.77
C GLN A 250 -5.33 6.57 1.75
N ILE A 251 -5.53 5.58 0.87
CA ILE A 251 -4.61 4.46 0.67
C ILE A 251 -3.24 4.95 0.19
N GLY A 252 -3.25 5.88 -0.77
CA GLY A 252 -2.04 6.46 -1.36
C GLY A 252 -1.18 7.23 -0.37
N ASN A 253 -1.75 7.86 0.65
CA ASN A 253 -1.02 8.63 1.68
C ASN A 253 -0.55 7.78 2.87
N ALA A 254 -1.21 6.65 3.12
CA ALA A 254 -0.95 5.79 4.26
C ALA A 254 0.51 5.31 4.35
N VAL A 255 0.94 5.02 5.59
CA VAL A 255 2.11 4.18 5.82
C VAL A 255 1.70 2.73 5.49
N PRO A 256 2.49 1.98 4.71
CA PRO A 256 2.19 0.59 4.42
C PRO A 256 1.93 -0.23 5.68
N VAL A 257 0.85 -0.98 5.71
CA VAL A 257 0.36 -1.67 6.91
C VAL A 257 1.36 -2.73 7.36
N GLY A 258 1.97 -3.49 6.44
CA GLY A 258 2.99 -4.49 6.79
C GLY A 258 4.23 -3.89 7.46
N LEU A 259 4.70 -2.71 6.99
CA LEU A 259 5.79 -1.98 7.65
C LEU A 259 5.36 -1.54 9.05
N ALA A 260 4.18 -0.92 9.17
CA ALA A 260 3.67 -0.45 10.45
C ALA A 260 3.50 -1.59 11.47
N GLU A 261 3.01 -2.77 11.03
CA GLU A 261 2.85 -3.94 11.88
C GLU A 261 4.21 -4.45 12.41
N LYS A 262 5.22 -4.55 11.54
CA LYS A 262 6.57 -4.98 11.96
C LYS A 262 7.18 -4.01 12.98
N VAL A 263 7.06 -2.72 12.73
CA VAL A 263 7.52 -1.67 13.67
C VAL A 263 6.75 -1.75 14.99
N GLY A 264 5.43 -1.92 14.95
CA GLY A 264 4.60 -2.04 16.16
C GLY A 264 4.95 -3.26 17.00
N LYS A 265 5.17 -4.43 16.38
CA LYS A 265 5.61 -5.65 17.06
C LYS A 265 7.00 -5.48 17.70
N HIS A 266 7.90 -4.77 17.03
CA HIS A 266 9.23 -4.43 17.55
C HIS A 266 9.13 -3.56 18.80
N PHE A 267 8.35 -2.48 18.76
CA PHE A 267 8.12 -1.62 19.91
C PHE A 267 7.47 -2.36 21.08
N ARG A 268 6.52 -3.26 20.81
CA ARG A 268 5.95 -4.11 21.86
C ARG A 268 7.05 -4.96 22.52
N GLY A 269 7.89 -5.64 21.74
CA GLY A 269 8.97 -6.46 22.29
C GLY A 269 10.00 -5.67 23.10
N ILE A 270 10.24 -4.40 22.77
CA ILE A 270 11.05 -3.47 23.59
C ILE A 270 10.35 -3.22 24.92
N LEU A 271 9.06 -2.87 24.90
CA LEU A 271 8.31 -2.59 26.13
C LEU A 271 8.19 -3.83 27.02
N ASP A 272 7.96 -5.01 26.45
CA ASP A 272 7.86 -6.27 27.18
C ASP A 272 9.19 -6.59 27.92
N GLN A 273 10.34 -6.32 27.29
CA GLN A 273 11.65 -6.47 27.92
C GLN A 273 11.88 -5.45 29.05
N ALA A 274 11.57 -4.17 28.80
CA ALA A 274 11.81 -3.11 29.79
C ALA A 274 10.87 -3.20 31.01
N LEU A 275 9.63 -3.63 30.82
CA LEU A 275 8.57 -3.55 31.83
C LEU A 275 8.18 -4.91 32.41
N GLY A 276 8.70 -6.01 31.86
CA GLY A 276 8.22 -7.37 32.11
C GLY A 276 6.97 -7.72 31.30
N GLU A 277 6.75 -9.00 31.01
CA GLU A 277 5.54 -9.49 30.34
C GLU A 277 4.30 -9.07 31.17
N ARG A 278 3.37 -8.33 30.56
CA ARG A 278 2.04 -8.02 31.11
C ARG A 278 0.95 -8.73 30.34
#